data_AF-A0A8J6Y5X3-F1
#
_entry.id   AF-A0A8J6Y5X3-F1
#
_cell.length_a   1.000
_cell.length_b   1.000
_cell.length_c   1.000
_cell.angle_alpha   90.00
_cell.angle_beta   90.00
_cell.angle_gamma   90.00
#
_symmetry.space_group_name_H-M   'P 1'
#
loop_
_entity.id
_entity.type
_entity.pdbx_description
1 polymer ?
#
loop_
_entity_poly.entity_id
_entity_poly.type
_entity_poly.pdbx_seq_one_letter_code
_entity_poly.pdbx_strand_id
1 'polypeptide(L)'
;GSAEAGNETANRVTLSGSDGVRSDTPLYFFLERYQTSFVTELEAFFACIRDDLEPPVGGRDGLMSVLIGLAAAQSMAENRPVKVEAS
;
A
#
# COMPACT_ATOMS: atom_id res chain seq x y z
N GLY A 1 17.06 -3.10 15.41
CA GLY A 1 16.02 -2.06 15.54
C GLY A 1 14.92 -2.35 14.54
N SER A 2 13.70 -1.92 14.81
CA SER A 2 12.54 -2.03 13.90
C SER A 2 11.88 -0.66 13.74
N ALA A 3 11.24 -0.43 12.58
CA ALA A 3 10.41 0.73 12.32
C ALA A 3 9.01 0.25 11.92
N GLU A 4 7.97 0.98 12.32
CA GLU A 4 6.57 0.66 12.05
C GLU A 4 5.82 1.93 11.64
N ALA A 5 4.93 1.80 10.66
CA ALA A 5 3.92 2.80 10.33
C ALA A 5 2.54 2.22 10.70
N GLY A 6 1.89 2.83 11.70
CA GLY A 6 0.59 2.37 12.19
C GLY A 6 -0.57 2.69 11.25
N ASN A 7 -1.76 2.24 11.62
CA ASN A 7 -2.98 2.57 10.87
C ASN A 7 -3.38 4.05 11.04
N GLU A 8 -3.85 4.65 9.95
CA GLU A 8 -4.59 5.91 9.98
C GLU A 8 -6.02 5.69 10.47
N THR A 9 -6.39 6.48 11.46
CA THR A 9 -7.70 6.51 12.13
C THR A 9 -8.24 7.93 12.04
N ALA A 10 -9.57 8.11 12.10
CA ALA A 10 -10.19 9.43 11.98
C ALA A 10 -9.68 10.45 13.02
N ASN A 11 -9.28 9.97 14.20
CA ASN A 11 -8.61 10.73 15.23
C ASN A 11 -7.63 9.83 16.00
N ARG A 12 -6.86 10.42 16.93
CA ARG A 12 -5.93 9.70 17.82
C ARG A 12 -6.47 9.56 19.25
N VAL A 13 -7.78 9.69 19.45
CA VAL A 13 -8.40 9.62 20.78
C VAL A 13 -8.37 8.16 21.26
N THR A 14 -8.03 8.00 22.54
CA THR A 14 -8.05 6.71 23.22
C THR A 14 -8.88 6.85 24.50
N LEU A 15 -9.87 5.98 24.66
CA LEU A 15 -10.67 5.89 25.88
C LEU A 15 -10.13 4.76 26.75
N SER A 16 -9.76 5.07 27.99
CA SER A 16 -9.29 4.09 28.97
C SER A 16 -10.28 4.01 30.14
N GLY A 17 -10.89 2.84 30.32
CA GLY A 17 -11.88 2.57 31.36
C GLY A 17 -11.68 1.21 32.02
N SER A 18 -12.52 0.88 32.99
CA SER A 18 -12.48 -0.41 33.69
C SER A 18 -12.79 -1.61 32.77
N ASP A 19 -13.40 -1.37 31.61
CA ASP A 19 -13.71 -2.36 30.58
C ASP A 19 -12.64 -2.47 29.48
N GLY A 20 -11.55 -1.68 29.57
CA GLY A 20 -10.39 -1.75 28.69
C GLY A 20 -10.00 -0.43 28.05
N VAL A 21 -9.12 -0.53 27.05
CA VAL A 21 -8.62 0.60 26.26
C VAL A 21 -9.16 0.46 24.84
N ARG A 22 -9.81 1.51 24.33
CA ARG A 22 -10.39 1.53 22.98
C ARG A 22 -9.93 2.77 22.21
N SER A 23 -9.62 2.57 20.93
CA SER A 23 -9.35 3.63 19.95
C SER A 23 -10.28 3.46 18.76
N ASP A 24 -10.33 4.46 17.89
CA ASP A 24 -11.08 4.36 16.64
C ASP A 24 -10.55 3.26 15.71
N THR A 25 -11.43 2.80 14.82
CA THR A 25 -11.07 1.87 13.75
C THR A 25 -10.31 2.57 12.63
N PRO A 26 -9.53 1.84 11.81
CA PRO A 26 -8.91 2.41 10.61
C PRO A 26 -9.94 3.10 9.70
N LEU A 27 -9.47 4.07 8.91
CA LEU A 27 -10.31 4.73 7.91
C LEU A 27 -11.01 3.72 7.00
N TYR A 28 -12.29 3.97 6.72
CA TYR A 28 -13.23 2.97 6.19
C TYR A 28 -12.95 2.59 4.74
N PHE A 29 -12.52 3.55 3.92
CA PHE A 29 -12.33 3.34 2.48
C PHE A 29 -10.96 3.80 1.99
N PHE A 30 -10.43 3.15 0.95
CA PHE A 30 -9.08 3.41 0.47
C PHE A 30 -8.91 4.84 -0.08
N LEU A 31 -9.97 5.45 -0.63
CA LEU A 31 -9.90 6.83 -1.10
C LEU A 31 -9.66 7.81 0.04
N GLU A 32 -10.34 7.65 1.18
CA GLU A 32 -10.13 8.49 2.36
C GLU A 32 -8.73 8.23 2.95
N ARG A 33 -8.31 6.97 3.00
CA ARG A 33 -6.99 6.59 3.53
C ARG A 33 -5.84 7.10 2.68
N TYR A 34 -5.97 7.05 1.35
CA TYR A 34 -4.88 7.32 0.40
C TYR A 34 -5.09 8.61 -0.39
N GLN A 35 -5.97 9.51 0.05
CA GLN A 35 -6.24 10.77 -0.63
C GLN A 35 -4.93 11.54 -0.91
N THR A 36 -4.08 11.69 0.10
CA THR A 36 -2.77 12.36 -0.05
C THR A 36 -1.88 11.61 -1.05
N SER A 37 -1.86 10.27 -1.02
CA SER A 37 -1.09 9.47 -1.97
C SER A 37 -1.54 9.66 -3.41
N PHE A 38 -2.85 9.74 -3.68
CA PHE A 38 -3.37 10.02 -5.02
C PHE A 38 -3.04 11.42 -5.51
N VAL A 39 -3.09 12.43 -4.62
CA VAL A 39 -2.66 13.80 -4.97
C VAL A 39 -1.19 13.81 -5.35
N THR A 40 -0.33 13.20 -4.52
CA THR A 40 1.12 13.13 -4.78
C THR A 40 1.45 12.34 -6.06
N GLU A 41 0.73 11.25 -6.33
CA GLU A 41 0.87 10.47 -7.56
C GLU A 41 0.57 11.32 -8.80
N LEU A 42 -0.54 12.07 -8.80
CA LEU A 42 -0.92 12.94 -9.91
C LEU A 42 0.06 14.11 -10.09
N GLU A 43 0.51 14.73 -9.00
CA GLU A 43 1.55 15.77 -9.04
C GLU A 43 2.85 15.25 -9.67
N ALA A 44 3.30 14.07 -9.27
CA ALA A 44 4.49 13.43 -9.83
C ALA A 44 4.31 13.10 -11.32
N PHE A 45 3.15 12.57 -11.70
CA PHE A 45 2.82 12.27 -13.10
C PHE A 45 2.87 13.53 -13.98
N PHE A 46 2.24 14.62 -13.55
CA PHE A 46 2.27 15.88 -14.30
C PHE A 46 3.67 16.49 -14.38
N ALA A 47 4.46 16.38 -13.30
CA ALA A 47 5.85 16.82 -13.33
C ALA A 47 6.69 16.02 -14.34
N CYS A 48 6.52 14.69 -14.39
CA CYS A 48 7.22 13.84 -15.36
C CYS A 48 6.89 14.23 -16.80
N ILE A 49 5.62 14.53 -17.11
CA ILE A 49 5.21 14.98 -18.44
C ILE A 49 5.79 16.35 -18.77
N ARG A 50 5.67 17.32 -17.85
CA ARG A 50 6.05 18.72 -18.09
C ARG A 50 7.56 18.85 -18.29
N ASP A 51 8.33 18.15 -17.46
CA ASP A 51 9.78 18.33 -17.32
C ASP A 51 10.58 17.20 -17.99
N ASP A 52 9.90 16.30 -18.73
CA ASP A 52 10.49 15.12 -19.42
C ASP A 52 11.35 14.26 -18.48
N LEU A 53 10.78 13.90 -17.33
CA LEU A 53 11.45 13.10 -16.30
C LEU A 53 11.02 11.63 -16.37
N GLU A 54 11.93 10.74 -16.02
CA GLU A 54 11.62 9.32 -15.84
C GLU A 54 10.66 9.15 -14.64
N PRO A 55 9.53 8.45 -14.81
CA PRO A 55 8.61 8.17 -13.71
C PRO A 55 9.27 7.37 -12.58
N PRO A 56 8.96 7.67 -11.31
CA PRO A 56 9.52 6.94 -10.17
C PRO A 56 9.03 5.48 -10.10
N VAL A 57 7.92 5.16 -10.77
CA VAL A 57 7.35 3.82 -10.91
C VAL A 57 7.01 3.59 -12.37
N GLY A 58 7.62 2.56 -12.98
CA GLY A 58 7.50 2.27 -14.39
C GLY A 58 6.75 0.98 -14.70
N GLY A 59 6.65 0.64 -15.99
CA GLY A 59 5.96 -0.58 -16.43
C GLY A 59 6.56 -1.88 -15.86
N ARG A 60 7.87 -1.89 -15.58
CA ARG A 60 8.55 -3.03 -14.95
C ARG A 60 8.06 -3.29 -13.53
N ASP A 61 7.82 -2.25 -12.74
CA ASP A 61 7.32 -2.37 -11.36
C ASP A 61 5.88 -2.93 -11.36
N GLY A 62 5.07 -2.48 -12.32
CA GLY A 62 3.74 -3.04 -12.56
C GLY A 62 3.76 -4.52 -12.93
N LEU A 63 4.62 -4.91 -13.88
CA LEU A 63 4.79 -6.31 -14.29
C LEU A 63 5.22 -7.19 -13.11
N MET A 64 6.21 -6.76 -12.33
CA MET A 64 6.68 -7.52 -11.18
C MET A 64 5.59 -7.71 -10.12
N SER A 65 4.77 -6.68 -9.87
CA SER A 65 3.62 -6.77 -8.95
C SER A 65 2.62 -7.84 -9.38
N VAL A 66 2.34 -7.94 -10.69
CA VAL A 66 1.44 -8.96 -11.25
C VAL A 66 2.05 -10.36 -11.11
N LEU A 67 3.33 -10.54 -11.46
CA LEU A 67 4.00 -11.83 -11.36
C LEU A 67 4.04 -12.36 -9.91
N ILE A 68 4.26 -11.47 -8.94
CA ILE A 68 4.18 -11.81 -7.51
C ILE A 68 2.76 -12.27 -7.15
N GLY A 69 1.73 -11.56 -7.61
CA GLY A 69 0.34 -11.94 -7.37
C GLY A 69 -0.02 -13.31 -7.95
N LEU A 70 0.45 -13.62 -9.16
CA LEU A 70 0.26 -14.92 -9.80
C LEU A 70 0.96 -16.05 -9.05
N ALA A 71 2.23 -15.85 -8.66
CA ALA A 71 2.97 -16.84 -7.87
C ALA A 71 2.32 -17.09 -6.49
N ALA A 72 1.78 -16.05 -5.84
CA ALA A 72 1.05 -16.17 -4.59
C ALA A 72 -0.25 -16.96 -4.77
N ALA A 73 -1.01 -16.70 -5.84
CA ALA A 73 -2.23 -17.45 -6.16
C ALA A 73 -1.92 -18.94 -6.42
N GLN A 74 -0.85 -19.24 -7.15
CA GLN A 74 -0.39 -20.60 -7.39
C GLN A 74 0.08 -21.27 -6.08
N SER A 75 0.84 -20.56 -5.26
CA SER A 75 1.32 -21.06 -3.96
C SER A 75 0.16 -21.45 -3.04
N MET A 76 -0.90 -20.63 -3.00
CA MET A 76 -2.12 -20.93 -2.26
C MET A 76 -2.81 -22.21 -2.77
N ALA A 77 -2.90 -22.39 -4.09
CA ALA A 77 -3.53 -23.57 -4.68
C ALA A 77 -2.72 -24.86 -4.46
N GLU A 78 -1.39 -24.77 -4.47
CA GLU A 78 -0.51 -25.93 -4.33
C GLU A 78 -0.06 -26.21 -2.89
N ASN A 79 -0.41 -25.33 -1.94
CA ASN A 79 0.01 -25.39 -0.53
C ASN A 79 1.53 -25.56 -0.37
N ARG A 80 2.30 -24.87 -1.22
CA ARG A 80 3.77 -24.83 -1.16
C ARG A 80 4.30 -23.50 -1.67
N PRO A 81 5.50 -23.06 -1.26
CA PRO A 81 6.15 -21.90 -1.87
C PRO A 81 6.34 -22.08 -3.38
N VAL A 82 6.07 -21.02 -4.14
CA VAL A 82 6.30 -20.92 -5.59
C VAL A 82 7.24 -19.75 -5.83
N LYS A 83 8.27 -19.98 -6.65
CA LYS A 83 9.24 -18.95 -7.02
C LYS A 83 8.58 -17.94 -7.96
N VAL A 84 8.83 -16.65 -7.73
CA VAL A 84 8.44 -15.61 -8.67
C VAL A 84 9.40 -15.64 -9.85
N GLU A 85 8.91 -16.01 -11.03
CA GLU A 85 9.70 -15.98 -12.25
C GLU A 85 9.61 -14.59 -12.88
N ALA A 86 10.75 -13.88 -12.93
CA ALA A 86 10.86 -12.51 -13.44
C ALA A 86 11.49 -12.43 -14.85
N SER A 87 11.74 -13.59 -15.46
CA SER A 87 12.50 -13.78 -16.70
C SER A 87 12.33 -15.19 -17.24
#